data_AF-A0A7C1F8L4-F1
#
_entry.id   AF-A0A7C1F8L4-F1
#
_cell.length_a   1.000
_cell.length_b   1.000
_cell.length_c   1.000
_cell.angle_alpha   90.00
_cell.angle_beta   90.00
_cell.angle_gamma   90.00
#
_symmetry.space_group_name_H-M   'P 1'
#
loop_
_entity.id
_entity.type
_entity.pdbx_description
1 polymer ?
#
loop_
_entity_poly.entity_id
_entity_poly.type
_entity_poly.pdbx_seq_one_letter_code
_entity_poly.pdbx_strand_id
1 'polypeptide(L)'
;MFEQVRDSIFSALFLAAILRVTTPILLPSLGALISERAGVINIGLEGMMLASAFTGAVVSAYSTSVLGPEIAPIWGPWIGLLSGCGIAVLMSLLLGLFHLRFKGDNILAGVALNVLGSAATVAILFELTGNRGDSGSLASYQMPFIQLPEFIRDIPVIGATVFTIFDNQSVMTWIAFISMIVVWYILYRTPFGMHLRASGENPAAAASVGIRVTRVRYQALALSGLFAGLGGIHMSMGYLSLFQRDMTSGRGYIALATPLLGGNNPVGTGAASLIFGFFEALSTRIGSLQIPSQLPQMVPFVAVVLALVIYALQTRQILRVRALRAVEGEHFNASYWRAIQQLSGVHVLLAMIAVIGIIVAVSIIAAPDGFGGASATPIGFALLVVSILLIAVNFPFIARVQRIGEQHWLSLVAAVISLGTYSTMLFALYFDVGGAVVRGVLVSAVIWFVLGGWRLVVPERRKTAAA
;
A
#
# COMPACT_ATOMS: atom_id res chain seq x y z
N MET A 1 -8.88 13.80 24.37
CA MET A 1 -8.13 12.70 23.73
C MET A 1 -8.84 12.18 22.47
N PHE A 2 -10.10 11.73 22.55
CA PHE A 2 -10.85 11.29 21.36
C PHE A 2 -11.13 12.42 20.34
N GLU A 3 -11.51 13.61 20.81
CA GLU A 3 -11.67 14.83 19.98
C GLU A 3 -10.36 15.20 19.25
N GLN A 4 -9.21 15.11 19.93
CA GLN A 4 -7.89 15.32 19.33
C GLN A 4 -7.56 14.29 18.24
N VAL A 5 -7.92 13.02 18.45
CA VAL A 5 -7.73 11.98 17.43
C VAL A 5 -8.64 12.23 16.23
N ARG A 6 -9.93 12.56 16.45
CA ARG A 6 -10.88 12.90 15.38
C ARG A 6 -10.37 14.06 14.52
N ASP A 7 -9.94 15.14 15.15
CA ASP A 7 -9.48 16.33 14.44
C ASP A 7 -8.11 16.08 13.77
N SER A 8 -7.29 15.17 14.33
CA SER A 8 -6.01 14.80 13.75
C SER A 8 -6.11 13.93 12.50
N ILE A 9 -7.06 12.98 12.41
CA ILE A 9 -7.18 12.01 11.31
C ILE A 9 -7.54 12.69 9.97
N PHE A 10 -8.18 13.85 10.00
CA PHE A 10 -8.55 14.58 8.79
C PHE A 10 -7.74 15.88 8.60
N SER A 11 -6.65 16.02 9.35
CA SER A 11 -5.72 17.16 9.23
C SER A 11 -4.79 16.99 8.02
N ALA A 12 -4.31 18.12 7.48
CA ALA A 12 -3.26 18.11 6.46
C ALA A 12 -1.99 17.37 6.94
N LEU A 13 -1.73 17.39 8.25
CA LEU A 13 -0.63 16.66 8.89
C LEU A 13 -0.82 15.13 8.83
N PHE A 14 -2.07 14.65 8.82
CA PHE A 14 -2.34 13.24 8.62
C PHE A 14 -2.11 12.84 7.16
N LEU A 15 -2.52 13.68 6.20
CA LEU A 15 -2.17 13.45 4.78
C LEU A 15 -0.65 13.39 4.58
N ALA A 16 0.11 14.30 5.21
CA ALA A 16 1.57 14.25 5.24
C ALA A 16 2.09 12.94 5.84
N ALA A 17 1.47 12.45 6.92
CA ALA A 17 1.82 11.18 7.55
C ALA A 17 1.53 9.98 6.64
N ILE A 18 0.42 9.98 5.89
CA ILE A 18 0.12 8.94 4.90
C ILE A 18 1.26 8.82 3.90
N LEU A 19 1.70 9.93 3.30
CA LEU A 19 2.80 9.91 2.31
C LEU A 19 4.09 9.32 2.89
N ARG A 20 4.45 9.78 4.10
CA ARG A 20 5.64 9.32 4.82
C ARG A 20 5.60 7.81 5.11
N VAL A 21 4.43 7.29 5.48
CA VAL A 21 4.23 5.89 5.89
C VAL A 21 3.91 4.97 4.69
N THR A 22 3.43 5.53 3.57
CA THR A 22 3.34 4.85 2.27
C THR A 22 4.71 4.57 1.67
N THR A 23 5.69 5.45 1.88
CA THR A 23 7.04 5.35 1.29
C THR A 23 7.71 3.95 1.45
N PRO A 24 7.79 3.36 2.65
CA PRO A 24 8.40 2.04 2.86
C PRO A 24 7.52 0.88 2.36
N ILE A 25 6.30 1.14 1.88
CA ILE A 25 5.44 0.17 1.21
C ILE A 25 5.59 0.31 -0.30
N LEU A 26 5.54 1.53 -0.82
CA LEU A 26 5.59 1.85 -2.25
C LEU A 26 6.88 1.42 -2.90
N LEU A 27 8.03 1.76 -2.30
CA LEU A 27 9.33 1.41 -2.84
C LEU A 27 9.48 -0.10 -3.06
N PRO A 28 9.38 -0.97 -2.04
CA PRO A 28 9.46 -2.42 -2.25
C PRO A 28 8.33 -2.95 -3.13
N SER A 29 7.14 -2.33 -3.16
CA SER A 29 6.05 -2.75 -4.05
C SER A 29 6.40 -2.55 -5.53
N LEU A 30 7.09 -1.45 -5.87
CA LEU A 30 7.60 -1.25 -7.23
C LEU A 30 8.68 -2.28 -7.58
N GLY A 31 9.53 -2.63 -6.62
CA GLY A 31 10.51 -3.72 -6.76
C GLY A 31 9.86 -5.09 -6.98
N ALA A 32 8.82 -5.41 -6.20
CA ALA A 32 8.00 -6.60 -6.34
C ALA A 32 7.39 -6.65 -7.76
N LEU A 33 6.74 -5.56 -8.18
CA LEU A 33 6.14 -5.42 -9.50
C LEU A 33 7.13 -5.74 -10.64
N ILE A 34 8.36 -5.20 -10.57
CA ILE A 34 9.38 -5.45 -11.60
C ILE A 34 9.75 -6.94 -11.65
N SER A 35 9.98 -7.57 -10.50
CA SER A 35 10.35 -8.99 -10.42
C SER A 35 9.21 -9.91 -10.88
N GLU A 36 7.98 -9.63 -10.48
CA GLU A 36 6.78 -10.37 -10.90
C GLU A 36 6.54 -10.26 -12.40
N ARG A 37 6.73 -9.06 -12.97
CA ARG A 37 6.62 -8.85 -14.42
C ARG A 37 7.69 -9.60 -15.21
N ALA A 38 8.82 -9.97 -14.60
CA ALA A 38 9.85 -10.84 -15.18
C ALA A 38 9.56 -12.35 -14.99
N GLY A 39 8.49 -12.69 -14.27
CA GLY A 39 8.11 -14.07 -13.94
C GLY A 39 8.92 -14.68 -12.79
N VAL A 40 9.46 -13.87 -11.88
CA VAL A 40 10.17 -14.34 -10.68
C VAL A 40 9.71 -13.55 -9.47
N ILE A 41 9.00 -14.20 -8.55
CA ILE A 41 8.50 -13.53 -7.34
C ILE A 41 9.64 -13.44 -6.32
N ASN A 42 9.91 -12.23 -5.80
CA ASN A 42 10.93 -12.01 -4.79
C ASN A 42 10.35 -12.10 -3.36
N ILE A 43 10.17 -13.29 -2.81
CA ILE A 43 9.56 -13.45 -1.48
C ILE A 43 10.44 -12.91 -0.33
N GLY A 44 11.73 -12.67 -0.61
CA GLY A 44 12.73 -12.20 0.37
C GLY A 44 12.70 -10.69 0.68
N LEU A 45 11.68 -9.93 0.26
CA LEU A 45 11.65 -8.46 0.42
C LEU A 45 11.75 -8.01 1.87
N GLU A 46 11.09 -8.70 2.81
CA GLU A 46 11.10 -8.36 4.23
C GLU A 46 12.53 -8.39 4.81
N GLY A 47 13.27 -9.46 4.55
CA GLY A 47 14.65 -9.63 4.98
C GLY A 47 15.59 -8.64 4.31
N MET A 48 15.39 -8.36 3.01
CA MET A 48 16.17 -7.37 2.27
C MET A 48 15.98 -5.96 2.84
N MET A 49 14.75 -5.58 3.17
CA MET A 49 14.44 -4.31 3.81
C MET A 49 15.11 -4.22 5.19
N LEU A 50 15.02 -5.26 6.03
CA LEU A 50 15.67 -5.29 7.35
C LEU A 50 17.19 -5.16 7.25
N ALA A 51 17.81 -5.98 6.40
CA ALA A 51 19.26 -5.94 6.18
C ALA A 51 19.70 -4.57 5.67
N SER A 52 18.95 -3.98 4.73
CA SER A 52 19.22 -2.65 4.21
C SER A 52 19.12 -1.56 5.27
N ALA A 53 18.05 -1.58 6.05
CA ALA A 53 17.81 -0.61 7.12
C ALA A 53 18.93 -0.65 8.16
N PHE A 54 19.32 -1.86 8.56
CA PHE A 54 20.41 -2.09 9.50
C PHE A 54 21.76 -1.63 8.94
N THR A 55 22.16 -2.15 7.77
CA THR A 55 23.44 -1.82 7.15
C THR A 55 23.55 -0.33 6.87
N GLY A 56 22.48 0.31 6.39
CA GLY A 56 22.48 1.75 6.14
C GLY A 56 22.67 2.57 7.41
N ALA A 57 21.94 2.26 8.48
CA ALA A 57 22.07 2.95 9.76
C ALA A 57 23.49 2.78 10.34
N VAL A 58 23.98 1.54 10.42
CA VAL A 58 25.30 1.21 10.96
C VAL A 58 26.43 1.87 10.16
N VAL A 59 26.41 1.74 8.83
CA VAL A 59 27.44 2.34 7.97
C VAL A 59 27.40 3.87 8.04
N SER A 60 26.21 4.47 8.12
CA SER A 60 26.09 5.92 8.32
C SER A 60 26.69 6.35 9.66
N ALA A 61 26.46 5.61 10.75
CA ALA A 61 27.00 5.94 12.07
C ALA A 61 28.53 5.85 12.11
N TYR A 62 29.12 4.83 11.48
CA TYR A 62 30.57 4.70 11.38
C TYR A 62 31.21 5.63 10.34
N SER A 63 30.43 6.29 9.49
CA SER A 63 31.00 7.26 8.54
C SER A 63 31.72 8.42 9.24
N THR A 64 31.30 8.77 10.46
CA THR A 64 31.92 9.81 11.31
C THR A 64 33.37 9.49 11.66
N SER A 65 33.69 8.22 11.96
CA SER A 65 35.05 7.84 12.33
C SER A 65 36.00 7.81 11.12
N VAL A 66 35.46 7.64 9.91
CA VAL A 66 36.23 7.54 8.67
C VAL A 66 36.40 8.91 7.98
N LEU A 67 35.33 9.69 7.89
CA LEU A 67 35.30 10.96 7.16
C LEU A 67 35.53 12.19 8.05
N GLY A 68 35.53 12.01 9.37
CA GLY A 68 35.59 13.08 10.34
C GLY A 68 34.24 13.78 10.57
N PRO A 69 34.12 14.55 11.67
CA PRO A 69 32.84 15.10 12.14
C PRO A 69 32.25 16.18 11.23
N GLU A 70 33.06 16.84 10.40
CA GLU A 70 32.60 17.93 9.52
C GLU A 70 31.97 17.43 8.21
N ILE A 71 32.49 16.32 7.66
CA ILE A 71 32.10 15.80 6.33
C ILE A 71 31.02 14.73 6.45
N ALA A 72 31.05 13.96 7.54
CA ALA A 72 30.14 12.83 7.77
C ALA A 72 28.65 13.20 7.80
N PRO A 73 28.19 14.35 8.32
CA PRO A 73 26.77 14.72 8.26
C PRO A 73 26.25 14.90 6.82
N ILE A 74 27.12 15.30 5.89
CA ILE A 74 26.75 15.56 4.49
C ILE A 74 26.76 14.26 3.69
N TRP A 75 27.82 13.46 3.80
CA TRP A 75 28.02 12.25 2.97
C TRP A 75 27.59 10.95 3.64
N GLY A 76 27.59 10.90 4.98
CA GLY A 76 27.21 9.75 5.78
C GLY A 76 25.83 9.17 5.44
N PRO A 77 24.77 9.99 5.27
CA PRO A 77 23.47 9.50 4.82
C PRO A 77 23.57 8.75 3.49
N TRP A 78 24.23 9.34 2.50
CA TRP A 78 24.33 8.78 1.14
C TRP A 78 25.16 7.50 1.09
N ILE A 79 26.22 7.42 1.87
CA ILE A 79 27.04 6.21 2.00
C ILE A 79 26.22 5.10 2.67
N GLY A 80 25.44 5.43 3.71
CA GLY A 80 24.47 4.52 4.31
C GLY A 80 23.43 4.01 3.30
N LEU A 81 22.89 4.91 2.46
CA LEU A 81 21.96 4.51 1.40
C LEU A 81 22.58 3.56 0.39
N LEU A 82 23.79 3.87 -0.09
CA LEU A 82 24.48 3.04 -1.07
C LEU A 82 24.82 1.66 -0.50
N SER A 83 25.31 1.59 0.74
CA SER A 83 25.63 0.33 1.40
C SER A 83 24.39 -0.51 1.69
N GLY A 84 23.32 0.11 2.19
CA GLY A 84 22.04 -0.54 2.44
C GLY A 84 21.37 -1.02 1.15
N CYS A 85 21.41 -0.24 0.06
CA CYS A 85 20.93 -0.69 -1.24
C CYS A 85 21.79 -1.84 -1.78
N GLY A 86 23.11 -1.75 -1.60
CA GLY A 86 24.07 -2.78 -2.00
C GLY A 86 23.79 -4.14 -1.35
N ILE A 87 23.55 -4.17 -0.03
CA ILE A 87 23.25 -5.43 0.67
C ILE A 87 21.91 -6.02 0.22
N ALA A 88 20.89 -5.20 -0.01
CA ALA A 88 19.59 -5.65 -0.49
C ALA A 88 19.66 -6.22 -1.92
N VAL A 89 20.40 -5.57 -2.81
CA VAL A 89 20.69 -6.07 -4.17
C VAL A 89 21.44 -7.39 -4.09
N LEU A 90 22.46 -7.50 -3.23
CA LEU A 90 23.24 -8.72 -3.04
C LEU A 90 22.37 -9.88 -2.56
N MET A 91 21.52 -9.64 -1.55
CA MET A 91 20.55 -10.64 -1.08
C MET A 91 19.55 -11.03 -2.18
N SER A 92 19.10 -10.10 -3.00
CA SER A 92 18.21 -10.41 -4.11
C SER A 92 18.88 -11.19 -5.23
N LEU A 93 20.17 -10.94 -5.49
CA LEU A 93 20.96 -11.72 -6.43
C LEU A 93 21.26 -13.12 -5.87
N LEU A 94 21.40 -13.26 -4.54
CA LEU A 94 21.51 -14.55 -3.87
C LEU A 94 20.23 -15.38 -4.04
N LEU A 95 19.05 -14.76 -3.93
CA LEU A 95 17.78 -15.41 -4.31
C LEU A 95 17.82 -15.88 -5.77
N GLY A 96 18.28 -15.01 -6.67
CA GLY A 96 18.44 -15.33 -8.09
C GLY A 96 19.43 -16.48 -8.32
N LEU A 97 20.50 -16.59 -7.54
CA LEU A 97 21.45 -17.69 -7.61
C LEU A 97 20.77 -19.02 -7.27
N PHE A 98 20.10 -19.10 -6.12
CA PHE A 98 19.41 -20.33 -5.70
C PHE A 98 18.28 -20.71 -6.66
N HIS A 99 17.45 -19.76 -7.05
CA HIS A 99 16.29 -20.04 -7.88
C HIS A 99 16.64 -20.23 -9.37
N LEU A 100 17.38 -19.31 -9.98
CA LEU A 100 17.62 -19.31 -11.43
C LEU A 100 18.77 -20.23 -11.84
N ARG A 101 19.82 -20.36 -11.01
CA ARG A 101 20.99 -21.20 -11.34
C ARG A 101 20.86 -22.60 -10.75
N PHE A 102 20.52 -22.72 -9.47
CA PHE A 102 20.39 -24.02 -8.81
C PHE A 102 18.99 -24.63 -8.91
N LYS A 103 18.03 -23.94 -9.54
CA LYS A 103 16.65 -24.41 -9.74
C LYS A 103 15.95 -24.76 -8.42
N GLY A 104 16.33 -24.08 -7.34
CA GLY A 104 15.67 -24.21 -6.04
C GLY A 104 14.30 -23.53 -6.04
N ASP A 105 13.47 -23.96 -5.08
CA ASP A 105 12.17 -23.35 -4.82
C ASP A 105 12.35 -21.88 -4.37
N ASN A 106 11.70 -20.94 -5.06
CA ASN A 106 11.83 -19.51 -4.77
C ASN A 106 11.15 -19.09 -3.46
N ILE A 107 10.11 -19.81 -3.04
CA ILE A 107 9.39 -19.57 -1.79
C ILE A 107 10.31 -19.94 -0.64
N LEU A 108 10.88 -21.15 -0.67
CA LEU A 108 11.78 -21.60 0.38
C LEU A 108 13.03 -20.72 0.48
N ALA A 109 13.65 -20.38 -0.66
CA ALA A 109 14.81 -19.50 -0.68
C ALA A 109 14.48 -18.07 -0.19
N GLY A 110 13.32 -17.53 -0.57
CA GLY A 110 12.86 -16.22 -0.10
C GLY A 110 12.57 -16.19 1.40
N VAL A 111 11.89 -17.22 1.93
CA VAL A 111 11.66 -17.37 3.37
C VAL A 111 12.98 -17.48 4.13
N ALA A 112 13.93 -18.26 3.61
CA ALA A 112 15.27 -18.37 4.21
C ALA A 112 15.99 -17.00 4.26
N LEU A 113 15.88 -16.18 3.21
CA LEU A 113 16.44 -14.82 3.21
C LEU A 113 15.74 -13.88 4.19
N ASN A 114 14.43 -14.02 4.39
CA ASN A 114 13.70 -13.26 5.41
C ASN A 114 14.17 -13.61 6.82
N VAL A 115 14.30 -14.92 7.10
CA VAL A 115 14.82 -15.41 8.38
C VAL A 115 16.27 -14.94 8.58
N LEU A 116 17.10 -15.02 7.54
CA LEU A 116 18.47 -14.51 7.58
C LEU A 116 18.51 -13.01 7.90
N GLY A 117 17.68 -12.20 7.23
CA GLY A 117 17.61 -10.76 7.46
C GLY A 117 17.22 -10.41 8.90
N SER A 118 16.16 -11.04 9.43
CA SER A 118 15.73 -10.81 10.83
C SER A 118 16.77 -11.30 11.85
N ALA A 119 17.31 -12.52 11.70
CA ALA A 119 18.25 -13.07 12.65
C ALA A 119 19.64 -12.42 12.60
N ALA A 120 20.20 -12.21 11.41
CA ALA A 120 21.54 -11.67 11.24
C ALA A 120 21.62 -10.21 11.70
N THR A 121 20.60 -9.39 11.40
CA THR A 121 20.58 -7.99 11.84
C THR A 121 20.57 -7.87 13.36
N VAL A 122 19.77 -8.69 14.05
CA VAL A 122 19.74 -8.70 15.52
C VAL A 122 21.04 -9.24 16.13
N ALA A 123 21.63 -10.29 15.54
CA ALA A 123 22.89 -10.86 16.02
C ALA A 123 24.05 -9.87 15.89
N ILE A 124 24.20 -9.22 14.73
CA ILE A 124 25.26 -8.23 14.51
C ILE A 124 24.98 -6.96 15.32
N LEU A 125 23.72 -6.53 15.45
CA LEU A 125 23.36 -5.41 16.31
C LEU A 125 23.84 -5.64 17.75
N PHE A 126 23.56 -6.81 18.32
CA PHE A 126 23.98 -7.15 19.68
C PHE A 126 25.50 -7.11 19.86
N GLU A 127 26.25 -7.60 18.89
CA GLU A 127 27.72 -7.55 18.92
C GLU A 127 28.25 -6.10 18.88
N LEU A 128 27.60 -5.22 18.11
CA LEU A 128 28.04 -3.83 17.95
C LEU A 128 27.60 -2.92 19.11
N THR A 129 26.42 -3.15 19.69
CA THR A 129 25.80 -2.20 20.64
C THR A 129 25.59 -2.76 22.03
N GLY A 130 25.71 -4.08 22.22
CA GLY A 130 25.30 -4.78 23.44
C GLY A 130 23.77 -4.82 23.65
N ASN A 131 22.97 -4.24 22.74
CA ASN A 131 21.52 -4.19 22.81
C ASN A 131 20.90 -4.99 21.65
N ARG A 132 19.83 -5.75 21.95
CA ARG A 132 19.08 -6.53 20.94
C ARG A 132 17.86 -5.80 20.38
N GLY A 133 17.50 -4.65 20.97
CA GLY A 133 16.29 -3.91 20.64
C GLY A 133 16.50 -2.82 19.59
N ASP A 134 17.53 -2.01 19.74
CA ASP A 134 17.81 -0.88 18.86
C ASP A 134 19.30 -0.56 18.74
N SER A 135 19.61 0.31 17.78
CA SER A 135 20.92 0.90 17.57
C SER A 135 21.04 2.30 18.16
N GLY A 136 20.31 2.63 19.24
CA GLY A 136 20.27 3.98 19.81
C GLY A 136 21.62 4.50 20.30
N SER A 137 22.57 3.60 20.61
CA SER A 137 23.96 3.94 20.94
C SER A 137 24.80 4.34 19.72
N LEU A 138 24.34 4.03 18.51
CA LEU A 138 24.97 4.41 17.25
C LEU A 138 24.28 5.67 16.70
N ALA A 139 24.99 6.80 16.73
CA ALA A 139 24.53 8.06 16.17
C ALA A 139 24.45 7.99 14.64
N SER A 140 23.39 7.38 14.12
CA SER A 140 23.14 7.24 12.69
C SER A 140 22.62 8.55 12.11
N TYR A 141 23.02 8.87 10.88
CA TYR A 141 22.58 10.09 10.23
C TYR A 141 21.21 9.90 9.56
N GLN A 142 20.40 10.97 9.58
CA GLN A 142 19.13 11.00 8.87
C GLN A 142 19.32 11.43 7.40
N MET A 143 18.45 10.93 6.54
CA MET A 143 18.31 11.45 5.19
C MET A 143 17.85 12.90 5.22
N PRO A 144 18.35 13.76 4.32
CA PRO A 144 17.93 15.14 4.25
C PRO A 144 16.41 15.26 4.07
N PHE A 145 15.84 16.31 4.64
CA PHE A 145 14.44 16.70 4.46
C PHE A 145 14.39 17.87 3.49
N ILE A 146 13.47 17.81 2.53
CA ILE A 146 13.25 18.90 1.57
C ILE A 146 12.26 19.88 2.20
N GLN A 147 12.70 21.12 2.39
CA GLN A 147 11.87 22.23 2.81
C GLN A 147 11.34 22.94 1.56
N LEU A 148 10.03 23.14 1.49
CA LEU A 148 9.43 23.81 0.35
C LEU A 148 9.60 25.33 0.45
N PRO A 149 9.83 26.04 -0.67
CA PRO A 149 9.88 27.49 -0.67
C PRO A 149 8.59 28.13 -0.13
N GLU A 150 8.73 29.17 0.69
CA GLU A 150 7.62 29.82 1.38
C GLU A 150 6.57 30.41 0.41
N PHE A 151 6.95 30.81 -0.80
CA PHE A 151 6.03 31.37 -1.80
C PHE A 151 4.88 30.42 -2.18
N ILE A 152 5.05 29.11 -1.97
CA ILE A 152 4.01 28.10 -2.24
C ILE A 152 2.84 28.28 -1.26
N ARG A 153 3.10 28.78 -0.06
CA ARG A 153 2.07 29.06 0.96
C ARG A 153 1.12 30.19 0.54
N ASP A 154 1.62 31.15 -0.25
CA ASP A 154 0.89 32.36 -0.65
C ASP A 154 -0.07 32.13 -1.83
N ILE A 155 -0.11 30.92 -2.41
CA ILE A 155 -1.05 30.59 -3.48
C ILE A 155 -2.47 30.53 -2.90
N PRO A 156 -3.42 31.35 -3.41
CA PRO A 156 -4.80 31.36 -2.90
C PRO A 156 -5.46 29.97 -2.99
N VAL A 157 -6.27 29.61 -1.99
CA VAL A 157 -7.10 28.39 -1.92
C VAL A 157 -6.34 27.07 -1.70
N ILE A 158 -5.17 26.87 -2.30
CA ILE A 158 -4.46 25.56 -2.30
C ILE A 158 -3.10 25.64 -1.60
N GLY A 159 -2.48 26.82 -1.54
CA GLY A 159 -1.10 27.00 -1.10
C GLY A 159 -0.85 26.51 0.32
N ALA A 160 -1.68 26.93 1.28
CA ALA A 160 -1.51 26.55 2.68
C ALA A 160 -1.65 25.03 2.92
N THR A 161 -2.62 24.37 2.29
CA THR A 161 -2.82 22.93 2.47
C THR A 161 -1.73 22.12 1.80
N VAL A 162 -1.37 22.44 0.55
CA VAL A 162 -0.28 21.76 -0.17
C VAL A 162 1.06 21.98 0.52
N PHE A 163 1.35 23.20 0.99
CA PHE A 163 2.54 23.48 1.77
C PHE A 163 2.59 22.59 3.02
N THR A 164 1.53 22.54 3.83
CA THR A 164 1.52 21.68 5.03
C THR A 164 1.63 20.17 4.76
N ILE A 165 1.23 19.71 3.58
CA ILE A 165 1.29 18.28 3.22
C ILE A 165 2.69 17.87 2.76
N PHE A 166 3.31 18.70 1.91
CA PHE A 166 4.55 18.36 1.21
C PHE A 166 5.81 19.01 1.79
N ASP A 167 5.65 19.99 2.69
CA ASP A 167 6.77 20.58 3.40
C ASP A 167 7.39 19.60 4.39
N ASN A 168 8.70 19.74 4.59
CA ASN A 168 9.51 18.93 5.51
C ASN A 168 9.34 17.41 5.31
N GLN A 169 9.24 16.97 4.04
CA GLN A 169 9.21 15.56 3.68
C GLN A 169 10.62 15.04 3.43
N SER A 170 10.90 13.81 3.85
CA SER A 170 12.19 13.17 3.58
C SER A 170 12.42 13.03 2.08
N VAL A 171 13.67 13.19 1.62
CA VAL A 171 14.06 12.93 0.23
C VAL A 171 13.59 11.56 -0.24
N MET A 172 13.55 10.56 0.64
CA MET A 172 13.08 9.20 0.30
C MET A 172 11.62 9.15 -0.14
N THR A 173 10.75 9.97 0.44
CA THR A 173 9.33 10.06 0.05
C THR A 173 9.20 10.60 -1.36
N TRP A 174 9.98 11.62 -1.71
CA TRP A 174 10.05 12.13 -3.09
C TRP A 174 10.58 11.07 -4.06
N ILE A 175 11.66 10.38 -3.69
CA ILE A 175 12.19 9.26 -4.49
C ILE A 175 11.12 8.20 -4.73
N ALA A 176 10.28 7.86 -3.75
CA ALA A 176 9.25 6.84 -3.93
C ALA A 176 8.21 7.22 -4.98
N PHE A 177 7.66 8.43 -4.92
CA PHE A 177 6.65 8.88 -5.89
C PHE A 177 7.25 9.14 -7.28
N ILE A 178 8.47 9.67 -7.36
CA ILE A 178 9.19 9.80 -8.64
C ILE A 178 9.49 8.42 -9.23
N SER A 179 9.88 7.46 -8.39
CA SER A 179 10.16 6.09 -8.80
C SER A 179 8.96 5.42 -9.46
N MET A 180 7.74 5.72 -9.01
CA MET A 180 6.52 5.22 -9.66
C MET A 180 6.46 5.62 -11.15
N ILE A 181 6.78 6.89 -11.45
CA ILE A 181 6.81 7.42 -12.83
C ILE A 181 7.98 6.80 -13.60
N VAL A 182 9.16 6.69 -12.98
CA VAL A 182 10.35 6.09 -13.58
C VAL A 182 10.09 4.62 -13.93
N VAL A 183 9.51 3.83 -13.03
CA VAL A 183 9.18 2.42 -13.27
C VAL A 183 8.11 2.28 -14.35
N TRP A 184 7.12 3.17 -14.40
CA TRP A 184 6.16 3.24 -15.51
C TRP A 184 6.86 3.48 -16.85
N TYR A 185 7.78 4.44 -16.91
CA TYR A 185 8.54 4.71 -18.11
C TYR A 185 9.40 3.50 -18.51
N ILE A 186 10.14 2.90 -17.57
CA ILE A 186 10.98 1.73 -17.83
C ILE A 186 10.14 0.57 -18.35
N LEU A 187 9.02 0.23 -17.72
CA LEU A 187 8.22 -0.94 -18.09
C LEU A 187 7.51 -0.80 -19.44
N TYR A 188 7.04 0.41 -19.78
CA TYR A 188 6.19 0.62 -20.95
C TYR A 188 6.87 1.33 -22.13
N ARG A 189 7.96 2.07 -21.89
CA ARG A 189 8.62 2.89 -22.91
C ARG A 189 10.04 2.44 -23.27
N THR A 190 10.61 1.44 -22.60
CA THR A 190 11.99 0.96 -22.90
C THR A 190 12.03 -0.48 -23.43
N PRO A 191 13.07 -0.84 -24.21
CA PRO A 191 13.29 -2.22 -24.66
C PRO A 191 13.45 -3.21 -23.51
N PHE A 192 14.09 -2.78 -22.41
CA PHE A 192 14.22 -3.60 -21.20
C PHE A 192 12.84 -3.99 -20.64
N GLY A 193 11.91 -3.03 -20.54
CA GLY A 193 10.55 -3.28 -20.08
C GLY A 193 9.76 -4.23 -20.99
N MET A 194 9.98 -4.14 -22.31
CA MET A 194 9.39 -5.08 -23.28
C MET A 194 9.93 -6.50 -23.07
N HIS A 195 11.26 -6.66 -23.00
CA HIS A 195 11.88 -7.96 -22.75
C HIS A 195 11.48 -8.56 -21.41
N LEU A 196 11.37 -7.71 -20.39
CA LEU A 196 10.95 -8.10 -19.04
C LEU A 196 9.54 -8.67 -19.05
N ARG A 197 8.57 -7.95 -19.62
CA ARG A 197 7.19 -8.43 -19.73
C ARG A 197 7.06 -9.68 -20.60
N ALA A 198 7.75 -9.73 -21.75
CA ALA A 198 7.77 -10.92 -22.60
C ALA A 198 8.33 -12.16 -21.87
N SER A 199 9.41 -11.95 -21.10
CA SER A 199 10.05 -13.00 -20.28
C SER A 199 9.15 -13.52 -19.16
N GLY A 200 8.26 -12.68 -18.63
CA GLY A 200 7.27 -13.08 -17.62
C GLY A 200 6.05 -13.79 -18.22
N GLU A 201 5.57 -13.34 -19.39
CA GLU A 201 4.36 -13.89 -20.03
C GLU A 201 4.62 -15.25 -20.69
N ASN A 202 5.65 -15.35 -21.54
CA ASN A 202 6.04 -16.60 -22.17
C ASN A 202 7.57 -16.69 -22.32
N PRO A 203 8.26 -17.27 -21.33
CA PRO A 203 9.72 -17.41 -21.35
C PRO A 203 10.24 -18.16 -22.60
N ALA A 204 9.51 -19.17 -23.07
CA ALA A 204 9.94 -19.98 -24.21
C ALA A 204 9.84 -19.20 -25.53
N ALA A 205 8.75 -18.44 -25.72
CA ALA A 205 8.60 -17.57 -26.88
C ALA A 205 9.58 -16.39 -26.87
N ALA A 206 9.87 -15.83 -25.71
CA ALA A 206 10.90 -14.80 -25.58
C ALA A 206 12.29 -15.33 -25.96
N ALA A 207 12.62 -16.55 -25.52
CA ALA A 207 13.90 -17.19 -25.85
C ALA A 207 14.04 -17.53 -27.34
N SER A 208 12.97 -17.90 -28.04
CA SER A 208 13.04 -18.26 -29.47
C SER A 208 13.38 -17.08 -30.38
N VAL A 209 13.08 -15.85 -29.95
CA VAL A 209 13.45 -14.61 -30.64
C VAL A 209 14.76 -13.99 -30.13
N GLY A 210 15.53 -14.74 -29.32
CA GLY A 210 16.87 -14.36 -28.87
C GLY A 210 16.95 -13.60 -27.53
N ILE A 211 15.84 -13.43 -26.80
CA ILE A 211 15.86 -12.77 -25.49
C ILE A 211 16.48 -13.71 -24.45
N ARG A 212 17.54 -13.24 -23.78
CA ARG A 212 18.20 -13.97 -22.69
C ARG A 212 17.39 -13.85 -21.39
N VAL A 213 16.30 -14.61 -21.29
CA VAL A 213 15.34 -14.61 -20.16
C VAL A 213 16.03 -14.61 -18.79
N THR A 214 17.02 -15.49 -18.58
CA THR A 214 17.74 -15.59 -17.30
C THR A 214 18.42 -14.28 -16.92
N ARG A 215 19.03 -13.57 -17.88
CA ARG A 215 19.69 -12.28 -17.60
C ARG A 215 18.67 -11.21 -17.24
N VAL A 216 17.55 -11.17 -17.95
CA VAL A 216 16.45 -10.23 -17.67
C VAL A 216 15.88 -10.48 -16.28
N ARG A 217 15.74 -11.74 -15.87
CA ARG A 217 15.29 -12.11 -14.50
C ARG A 217 16.29 -11.71 -13.42
N TYR A 218 17.60 -11.86 -13.63
CA TYR A 218 18.61 -11.35 -12.70
C TYR A 218 18.56 -9.83 -12.58
N GLN A 219 18.40 -9.11 -13.69
CA GLN A 219 18.25 -7.65 -13.68
C GLN A 219 16.99 -7.22 -12.94
N ALA A 220 15.87 -7.92 -13.14
CA ALA A 220 14.62 -7.66 -12.44
C ALA A 220 14.75 -7.89 -10.92
N LEU A 221 15.43 -8.96 -10.50
CA LEU A 221 15.75 -9.21 -9.10
C LEU A 221 16.68 -8.13 -8.52
N ALA A 222 17.73 -7.73 -9.23
CA ALA A 222 18.60 -6.65 -8.77
C ALA A 222 17.83 -5.34 -8.54
N LEU A 223 16.94 -4.96 -9.47
CA LEU A 223 16.06 -3.80 -9.29
C LEU A 223 15.08 -3.99 -8.12
N SER A 224 14.54 -5.19 -7.96
CA SER A 224 13.67 -5.54 -6.83
C SER A 224 14.39 -5.35 -5.49
N GLY A 225 15.62 -5.86 -5.36
CA GLY A 225 16.48 -5.66 -4.20
C GLY A 225 16.84 -4.20 -3.97
N LEU A 226 17.12 -3.42 -5.02
CA LEU A 226 17.37 -1.98 -4.91
C LEU A 226 16.16 -1.25 -4.30
N PHE A 227 14.96 -1.50 -4.83
CA PHE A 227 13.72 -0.90 -4.34
C PHE A 227 13.35 -1.35 -2.93
N ALA A 228 13.62 -2.61 -2.58
CA ALA A 228 13.52 -3.10 -1.21
C ALA A 228 14.49 -2.37 -0.29
N GLY A 229 15.73 -2.17 -0.75
CA GLY A 229 16.74 -1.45 0.00
C GLY A 229 16.36 -0.01 0.28
N LEU A 230 15.88 0.72 -0.73
CA LEU A 230 15.36 2.08 -0.54
C LEU A 230 14.21 2.13 0.47
N GLY A 231 13.33 1.12 0.47
CA GLY A 231 12.28 0.97 1.48
C GLY A 231 12.84 0.81 2.90
N GLY A 232 13.87 -0.01 3.07
CA GLY A 232 14.56 -0.21 4.36
C GLY A 232 15.29 1.05 4.84
N ILE A 233 16.03 1.73 3.95
CA ILE A 233 16.72 2.99 4.24
C ILE A 233 15.75 4.07 4.71
N HIS A 234 14.58 4.19 4.06
CA HIS A 234 13.57 5.13 4.52
C HIS A 234 13.17 4.86 5.97
N MET A 235 13.13 3.61 6.42
CA MET A 235 12.68 3.31 7.77
C MET A 235 13.71 3.67 8.84
N SER A 236 14.98 3.34 8.63
CA SER A 236 16.04 3.59 9.62
C SER A 236 16.69 4.96 9.54
N MET A 237 16.62 5.63 8.40
CA MET A 237 17.28 6.93 8.15
C MET A 237 16.33 8.02 7.64
N GLY A 238 15.20 7.68 7.02
CA GLY A 238 14.22 8.66 6.52
C GLY A 238 13.05 8.93 7.47
N TYR A 239 12.71 7.95 8.31
CA TYR A 239 11.61 7.97 9.27
C TYR A 239 12.13 8.06 10.69
N LEU A 240 13.13 7.23 11.02
CA LEU A 240 13.92 7.28 12.24
C LEU A 240 15.38 7.65 11.91
N SER A 241 16.20 7.79 12.94
CA SER A 241 17.67 7.87 12.87
C SER A 241 18.33 6.69 13.57
N LEU A 242 17.67 5.54 13.57
CA LEU A 242 18.13 4.34 14.24
C LEU A 242 17.57 3.09 13.57
N PHE A 243 18.28 2.00 13.75
CA PHE A 243 17.74 0.68 13.51
C PHE A 243 17.01 0.17 14.76
N GLN A 244 15.81 -0.36 14.57
CA GLN A 244 15.05 -1.07 15.59
C GLN A 244 14.77 -2.49 15.07
N ARG A 245 14.86 -3.46 15.96
CA ARG A 245 14.58 -4.86 15.65
C ARG A 245 13.20 -5.00 15.02
N ASP A 246 13.14 -5.79 13.94
CA ASP A 246 11.91 -6.13 13.21
C ASP A 246 11.10 -4.89 12.77
N MET A 247 11.78 -3.75 12.53
CA MET A 247 11.12 -2.48 12.19
C MET A 247 10.23 -2.55 10.95
N THR A 248 10.58 -3.42 9.97
CA THR A 248 9.81 -3.65 8.74
C THR A 248 8.39 -4.03 9.04
N SER A 249 8.15 -4.76 10.13
CA SER A 249 6.83 -5.07 10.68
C SER A 249 5.87 -5.61 9.61
N GLY A 250 6.36 -6.50 8.74
CA GLY A 250 5.59 -7.14 7.69
C GLY A 250 5.28 -6.29 6.45
N ARG A 251 5.78 -5.06 6.36
CA ARG A 251 5.60 -4.18 5.18
C ARG A 251 6.18 -4.78 3.89
N GLY A 252 7.21 -5.61 3.97
CA GLY A 252 7.74 -6.36 2.83
C GLY A 252 6.75 -7.41 2.31
N TYR A 253 5.97 -8.04 3.18
CA TYR A 253 4.88 -8.94 2.76
C TYR A 253 3.69 -8.16 2.17
N ILE A 254 3.36 -6.99 2.73
CA ILE A 254 2.37 -6.08 2.13
C ILE A 254 2.81 -5.68 0.72
N ALA A 255 4.09 -5.39 0.53
CA ALA A 255 4.66 -5.01 -0.75
C ALA A 255 4.56 -6.11 -1.82
N LEU A 256 4.55 -7.39 -1.45
CA LEU A 256 4.29 -8.50 -2.38
C LEU A 256 2.84 -8.56 -2.84
N ALA A 257 1.89 -8.28 -1.94
CA ALA A 257 0.47 -8.28 -2.28
C ALA A 257 0.06 -7.06 -3.11
N THR A 258 0.76 -5.94 -2.94
CA THR A 258 0.34 -4.63 -3.46
C THR A 258 0.27 -4.55 -4.99
N PRO A 259 1.23 -5.08 -5.79
CA PRO A 259 1.14 -5.09 -7.25
C PRO A 259 -0.09 -5.82 -7.77
N LEU A 260 -0.46 -6.95 -7.16
CA LEU A 260 -1.64 -7.72 -7.54
C LEU A 260 -2.91 -6.87 -7.40
N LEU A 261 -3.05 -6.19 -6.26
CA LEU A 261 -4.16 -5.27 -6.00
C LEU A 261 -4.14 -4.06 -6.94
N GLY A 262 -2.95 -3.59 -7.28
CA GLY A 262 -2.72 -2.52 -8.24
C GLY A 262 -2.94 -2.90 -9.70
N GLY A 263 -3.41 -4.12 -10.01
CA GLY A 263 -3.59 -4.57 -11.39
C GLY A 263 -2.27 -4.70 -12.16
N ASN A 264 -1.19 -5.04 -11.45
CA ASN A 264 0.16 -5.24 -11.95
C ASN A 264 0.71 -4.07 -12.79
N ASN A 265 0.31 -2.83 -12.51
CA ASN A 265 0.86 -1.66 -13.19
C ASN A 265 1.35 -0.64 -12.16
N PRO A 266 2.38 0.17 -12.45
CA PRO A 266 3.02 1.03 -11.45
C PRO A 266 2.08 2.03 -10.80
N VAL A 267 1.16 2.62 -11.57
CA VAL A 267 0.22 3.62 -11.06
C VAL A 267 -0.79 2.98 -10.10
N GLY A 268 -1.33 1.82 -10.47
CA GLY A 268 -2.23 1.05 -9.61
C GLY A 268 -1.51 0.48 -8.39
N THR A 269 -0.26 0.03 -8.53
CA THR A 269 0.60 -0.34 -7.39
C THR A 269 0.76 0.85 -6.45
N GLY A 270 1.02 2.05 -6.98
CA GLY A 270 1.09 3.29 -6.21
C GLY A 270 -0.19 3.61 -5.46
N ALA A 271 -1.34 3.51 -6.13
CA ALA A 271 -2.64 3.71 -5.51
C ALA A 271 -2.91 2.68 -4.39
N ALA A 272 -2.57 1.41 -4.60
CA ALA A 272 -2.70 0.37 -3.59
C ALA A 272 -1.74 0.58 -2.40
N SER A 273 -0.50 1.02 -2.64
CA SER A 273 0.44 1.40 -1.58
C SER A 273 -0.06 2.60 -0.76
N LEU A 274 -0.70 3.58 -1.40
CA LEU A 274 -1.34 4.71 -0.71
C LEU A 274 -2.47 4.25 0.20
N ILE A 275 -3.30 3.32 -0.26
CA ILE A 275 -4.35 2.71 0.56
C ILE A 275 -3.73 2.02 1.78
N PHE A 276 -2.69 1.22 1.61
CA PHE A 276 -2.02 0.58 2.76
C PHE A 276 -1.32 1.56 3.69
N GLY A 277 -0.69 2.61 3.16
CA GLY A 277 -0.10 3.66 3.99
C GLY A 277 -1.13 4.48 4.74
N PHE A 278 -2.36 4.61 4.22
CA PHE A 278 -3.48 5.17 4.98
C PHE A 278 -3.83 4.30 6.18
N PHE A 279 -3.95 2.97 6.01
CA PHE A 279 -4.21 2.05 7.11
C PHE A 279 -3.07 2.05 8.15
N GLU A 280 -1.83 2.17 7.70
CA GLU A 280 -0.65 2.23 8.56
C GLU A 280 -0.56 3.56 9.34
N ALA A 281 -0.83 4.69 8.68
CA ALA A 281 -0.90 6.00 9.34
C ALA A 281 -2.04 6.03 10.38
N LEU A 282 -3.19 5.45 10.03
CA LEU A 282 -4.31 5.31 10.95
C LEU A 282 -3.95 4.41 12.15
N SER A 283 -3.34 3.25 11.90
CA SER A 283 -2.83 2.34 12.93
C SER A 283 -1.90 3.08 13.90
N THR A 284 -0.95 3.86 13.36
CA THR A 284 -0.02 4.67 14.18
C THR A 284 -0.75 5.69 15.04
N ARG A 285 -1.81 6.34 14.52
CA ARG A 285 -2.62 7.28 15.30
C ARG A 285 -3.43 6.60 16.39
N ILE A 286 -4.08 5.48 16.10
CA ILE A 286 -4.83 4.71 17.10
C ILE A 286 -3.86 4.16 18.17
N GLY A 287 -2.66 3.73 17.78
CA GLY A 287 -1.62 3.26 18.71
C GLY A 287 -1.02 4.32 19.62
N SER A 288 -1.31 5.61 19.39
CA SER A 288 -0.96 6.68 20.35
C SER A 288 -1.92 6.74 21.54
N LEU A 289 -3.02 6.00 21.48
CA LEU A 289 -3.96 5.85 22.60
C LEU A 289 -3.41 4.83 23.60
N GLN A 290 -3.84 4.92 24.86
CA GLN A 290 -3.44 3.98 25.92
C GLN A 290 -4.15 2.62 25.77
N ILE A 291 -3.93 1.98 24.63
CA ILE A 291 -4.47 0.67 24.27
C ILE A 291 -3.35 -0.31 23.94
N PRO A 292 -3.60 -1.63 24.05
CA PRO A 292 -2.62 -2.63 23.65
C PRO A 292 -2.18 -2.42 22.20
N SER A 293 -0.87 -2.26 21.97
CA SER A 293 -0.29 -1.92 20.66
C SER A 293 -0.56 -2.97 19.58
N GLN A 294 -0.89 -4.20 19.97
CA GLN A 294 -1.24 -5.30 19.08
C GLN A 294 -2.51 -4.98 18.27
N LEU A 295 -3.50 -4.32 18.88
CA LEU A 295 -4.79 -4.06 18.23
C LEU A 295 -4.66 -3.09 17.04
N PRO A 296 -4.03 -1.90 17.18
CA PRO A 296 -3.74 -1.05 16.03
C PRO A 296 -2.88 -1.75 14.98
N GLN A 297 -1.87 -2.52 15.38
CA GLN A 297 -0.94 -3.18 14.46
C GLN A 297 -1.62 -4.24 13.58
N MET A 298 -2.79 -4.76 13.96
CA MET A 298 -3.56 -5.68 13.11
C MET A 298 -4.26 -4.97 11.93
N VAL A 299 -4.51 -3.66 12.02
CA VAL A 299 -5.28 -2.89 11.02
C VAL A 299 -4.74 -3.06 9.59
N PRO A 300 -3.42 -2.87 9.33
CA PRO A 300 -2.87 -2.99 7.98
C PRO A 300 -2.97 -4.42 7.44
N PHE A 301 -2.71 -5.43 8.27
CA PHE A 301 -2.76 -6.84 7.84
C PHE A 301 -4.17 -7.32 7.52
N VAL A 302 -5.16 -6.94 8.33
CA VAL A 302 -6.56 -7.25 8.05
C VAL A 302 -6.98 -6.58 6.74
N ALA A 303 -6.58 -5.33 6.51
CA ALA A 303 -6.84 -4.64 5.25
C ALA A 303 -6.24 -5.38 4.05
N VAL A 304 -5.01 -5.92 4.17
CA VAL A 304 -4.37 -6.72 3.11
C VAL A 304 -5.15 -8.00 2.81
N VAL A 305 -5.54 -8.76 3.85
CA VAL A 305 -6.29 -10.01 3.68
C VAL A 305 -7.61 -9.73 2.95
N LEU A 306 -8.34 -8.70 3.38
CA LEU A 306 -9.59 -8.32 2.74
C LEU A 306 -9.36 -7.90 1.29
N ALA A 307 -8.37 -7.04 1.04
CA ALA A 307 -8.05 -6.59 -0.31
C ALA A 307 -7.73 -7.77 -1.23
N LEU A 308 -6.99 -8.78 -0.75
CA LEU A 308 -6.68 -9.98 -1.52
C LEU A 308 -7.91 -10.87 -1.76
N VAL A 309 -8.77 -11.08 -0.76
CA VAL A 309 -10.05 -11.80 -0.92
C VAL A 309 -10.90 -11.12 -1.99
N ILE A 310 -11.00 -9.80 -1.90
CA ILE A 310 -11.67 -8.94 -2.86
C ILE A 310 -11.09 -9.13 -4.26
N TYR A 311 -9.77 -9.04 -4.41
CA TYR A 311 -9.10 -9.16 -5.69
C TYR A 311 -9.31 -10.54 -6.31
N ALA A 312 -9.30 -11.59 -5.50
CA ALA A 312 -9.61 -12.94 -5.94
C ALA A 312 -11.06 -13.05 -6.44
N LEU A 313 -12.03 -12.43 -5.76
CA LEU A 313 -13.42 -12.38 -6.20
C LEU A 313 -13.59 -11.60 -7.51
N GLN A 314 -12.93 -10.44 -7.65
CA GLN A 314 -12.95 -9.63 -8.87
C GLN A 314 -12.30 -10.34 -10.06
N THR A 315 -11.17 -11.01 -9.83
CA THR A 315 -10.46 -11.76 -10.89
C THR A 315 -11.33 -12.88 -11.45
N ARG A 316 -12.04 -13.62 -10.58
CA ARG A 316 -13.02 -14.64 -11.00
C ARG A 316 -14.12 -14.04 -11.88
N GLN A 317 -14.54 -12.82 -11.59
CA GLN A 317 -15.56 -12.14 -12.39
C GLN A 317 -15.03 -11.71 -13.75
N ILE A 318 -13.82 -11.14 -13.82
CA ILE A 318 -13.20 -10.76 -15.10
C ILE A 318 -13.12 -11.97 -16.04
N LEU A 319 -12.73 -13.15 -15.52
CA LEU A 319 -12.68 -14.38 -16.31
C LEU A 319 -14.08 -14.80 -16.81
N ARG A 320 -15.10 -14.72 -15.94
CA ARG A 320 -16.50 -14.98 -16.35
C ARG A 320 -16.98 -14.02 -17.43
N VAL A 321 -16.67 -12.73 -17.31
CA VAL A 321 -17.04 -11.71 -18.30
C VAL A 321 -16.36 -11.98 -19.64
N ARG A 322 -15.10 -12.41 -19.65
CA ARG A 322 -14.40 -12.82 -20.88
C ARG A 322 -15.04 -14.04 -21.53
N ALA A 323 -15.44 -15.03 -20.72
CA ALA A 323 -16.17 -16.20 -21.21
C ALA A 323 -17.53 -15.81 -21.82
N LEU A 324 -18.28 -14.92 -21.15
CA LEU A 324 -19.55 -14.39 -21.67
C LEU A 324 -19.34 -13.61 -22.97
N ARG A 325 -18.30 -12.77 -23.06
CA ARG A 325 -17.96 -12.06 -24.30
C ARG A 325 -17.66 -13.01 -25.46
N ALA A 326 -17.00 -14.14 -25.19
CA ALA A 326 -16.73 -15.15 -26.20
C ALA A 326 -18.01 -15.86 -26.68
N VAL A 327 -19.02 -15.98 -25.82
CA VAL A 327 -20.32 -16.60 -26.14
C VAL A 327 -21.27 -15.61 -26.84
N GLU A 328 -21.38 -14.39 -26.32
CA GLU A 328 -22.34 -13.37 -26.79
C GLU A 328 -21.86 -12.63 -28.07
N GLY A 329 -20.56 -12.65 -28.36
CA GLY A 329 -19.99 -12.06 -29.57
C GLY A 329 -20.34 -10.57 -29.71
N GLU A 330 -21.01 -10.20 -30.81
CA GLU A 330 -21.44 -8.83 -31.10
C GLU A 330 -22.49 -8.28 -30.13
N HIS A 331 -23.23 -9.14 -29.43
CA HIS A 331 -24.25 -8.73 -28.47
C HIS A 331 -23.66 -8.36 -27.09
N PHE A 332 -22.36 -8.54 -26.90
CA PHE A 332 -21.70 -8.27 -25.63
C PHE A 332 -21.55 -6.76 -25.37
N ASN A 333 -22.32 -6.23 -24.42
CA ASN A 333 -22.16 -4.84 -24.01
C ASN A 333 -20.95 -4.64 -23.07
N ALA A 334 -19.81 -4.29 -23.64
CA ALA A 334 -18.58 -4.01 -22.90
C ALA A 334 -18.66 -2.76 -21.99
N SER A 335 -19.59 -1.83 -22.24
CA SER A 335 -19.76 -0.62 -21.43
C SER A 335 -20.55 -0.89 -20.15
N TYR A 336 -21.56 -1.76 -20.23
CA TYR A 336 -22.34 -2.28 -19.11
C TYR A 336 -21.47 -3.08 -18.14
N TRP A 337 -20.70 -4.03 -18.66
CA TRP A 337 -19.82 -4.85 -17.83
C TRP A 337 -18.69 -4.05 -17.15
N ARG A 338 -18.21 -2.98 -17.79
CA ARG A 338 -17.26 -2.04 -17.16
C ARG A 338 -17.89 -1.29 -15.99
N ALA A 339 -19.13 -0.81 -16.14
CA ALA A 339 -19.85 -0.15 -15.04
C ALA A 339 -20.05 -1.09 -13.85
N ILE A 340 -20.45 -2.34 -14.12
CA ILE A 340 -20.57 -3.39 -13.08
C ILE A 340 -19.23 -3.62 -12.36
N GLN A 341 -18.11 -3.67 -13.08
CA GLN A 341 -16.78 -3.82 -12.47
C GLN A 341 -16.39 -2.62 -11.61
N GLN A 342 -16.61 -1.40 -12.09
CA GLN A 342 -16.32 -0.16 -11.34
C GLN A 342 -17.15 -0.10 -10.05
N LEU A 343 -18.45 -0.38 -10.13
CA LEU A 343 -19.36 -0.41 -8.99
C LEU A 343 -19.03 -1.53 -8.00
N SER A 344 -18.65 -2.72 -8.49
CA SER A 344 -18.14 -3.80 -7.64
C SER A 344 -16.93 -3.34 -6.82
N GLY A 345 -15.97 -2.66 -7.46
CA GLY A 345 -14.81 -2.06 -6.80
C GLY A 345 -15.18 -1.08 -5.67
N VAL A 346 -16.27 -0.33 -5.82
CA VAL A 346 -16.78 0.56 -4.76
C VAL A 346 -17.32 -0.21 -3.56
N HIS A 347 -18.18 -1.20 -3.75
CA HIS A 347 -18.77 -1.98 -2.65
C HIS A 347 -17.68 -2.69 -1.84
N VAL A 348 -16.68 -3.17 -2.56
CA VAL A 348 -15.42 -3.70 -2.05
C VAL A 348 -14.69 -2.69 -1.16
N LEU A 349 -14.44 -1.48 -1.67
CA LEU A 349 -13.73 -0.43 -0.92
C LEU A 349 -14.51 -0.07 0.36
N LEU A 350 -15.83 0.04 0.24
CA LEU A 350 -16.73 0.35 1.35
C LEU A 350 -16.72 -0.74 2.44
N ALA A 351 -16.64 -2.02 2.05
CA ALA A 351 -16.48 -3.13 2.97
C ALA A 351 -15.10 -3.12 3.66
N MET A 352 -14.03 -2.75 2.96
CA MET A 352 -12.71 -2.59 3.59
C MET A 352 -12.72 -1.48 4.64
N ILE A 353 -13.32 -0.33 4.34
CA ILE A 353 -13.47 0.78 5.29
C ILE A 353 -14.32 0.33 6.49
N ALA A 354 -15.37 -0.48 6.26
CA ALA A 354 -16.22 -0.97 7.34
C ALA A 354 -15.48 -1.88 8.31
N VAL A 355 -14.55 -2.72 7.83
CA VAL A 355 -13.74 -3.54 8.74
C VAL A 355 -12.85 -2.68 9.65
N ILE A 356 -12.44 -1.48 9.22
CA ILE A 356 -11.76 -0.54 10.11
C ILE A 356 -12.66 -0.18 11.29
N GLY A 357 -13.92 0.14 11.01
CA GLY A 357 -14.88 0.45 12.05
C GLY A 357 -15.05 -0.71 13.04
N ILE A 358 -15.00 -1.96 12.57
CA ILE A 358 -14.95 -3.15 13.45
C ILE A 358 -13.70 -3.15 14.33
N ILE A 359 -12.51 -2.92 13.76
CA ILE A 359 -11.26 -2.98 14.53
C ILE A 359 -11.19 -1.85 15.55
N VAL A 360 -11.57 -0.62 15.16
CA VAL A 360 -11.65 0.53 16.07
C VAL A 360 -12.66 0.24 17.17
N ALA A 361 -13.83 -0.30 16.83
CA ALA A 361 -14.84 -0.68 17.81
C ALA A 361 -14.33 -1.73 18.80
N VAL A 362 -13.71 -2.81 18.31
CA VAL A 362 -13.10 -3.85 19.15
C VAL A 362 -12.01 -3.25 20.04
N SER A 363 -11.23 -2.30 19.53
CA SER A 363 -10.21 -1.61 20.33
C SER A 363 -10.80 -0.78 21.47
N ILE A 364 -11.91 -0.09 21.20
CA ILE A 364 -12.66 0.68 22.22
C ILE A 364 -13.27 -0.26 23.27
N ILE A 365 -13.84 -1.39 22.85
CA ILE A 365 -14.48 -2.36 23.74
C ILE A 365 -13.44 -3.07 24.61
N ALA A 366 -12.30 -3.47 24.03
CA ALA A 366 -11.27 -4.22 24.72
C ALA A 366 -10.43 -3.37 25.70
N ALA A 367 -10.29 -2.07 25.44
CA ALA A 367 -9.52 -1.16 26.28
C ALA A 367 -10.27 0.19 26.46
N PRO A 368 -11.37 0.22 27.23
CA PRO A 368 -12.22 1.40 27.37
C PRO A 368 -11.50 2.61 27.97
N ASP A 369 -10.58 2.35 28.90
CA ASP A 369 -9.82 3.38 29.62
C ASP A 369 -8.97 4.24 28.67
N GLY A 370 -8.49 3.66 27.56
CA GLY A 370 -7.77 4.38 26.51
C GLY A 370 -8.63 5.32 25.65
N PHE A 371 -9.97 5.24 25.78
CA PHE A 371 -10.94 5.96 24.94
C PHE A 371 -11.95 6.80 25.73
N GLY A 372 -11.73 7.03 27.03
CA GLY A 372 -12.67 7.79 27.90
C GLY A 372 -13.41 6.94 28.93
N GLY A 373 -12.89 5.74 29.24
CA GLY A 373 -13.40 4.84 30.27
C GLY A 373 -14.71 4.18 29.88
N ALA A 374 -15.53 3.84 30.88
CA ALA A 374 -16.80 3.12 30.69
C ALA A 374 -17.76 3.81 29.69
N SER A 375 -17.68 5.14 29.56
CA SER A 375 -18.50 5.93 28.62
C SER A 375 -18.21 5.67 27.15
N ALA A 376 -17.04 5.13 26.81
CA ALA A 376 -16.63 4.82 25.45
C ALA A 376 -17.20 3.48 24.95
N THR A 377 -17.52 2.55 25.87
CA THR A 377 -17.98 1.20 25.51
C THR A 377 -19.26 1.19 24.67
N PRO A 378 -20.32 2.00 24.96
CA PRO A 378 -21.51 2.03 24.12
C PRO A 378 -21.24 2.57 22.71
N ILE A 379 -20.31 3.53 22.58
CA ILE A 379 -19.87 4.07 21.29
C ILE A 379 -19.13 2.99 20.49
N GLY A 380 -18.27 2.21 21.15
CA GLY A 380 -17.61 1.04 20.56
C GLY A 380 -18.62 0.03 20.02
N PHE A 381 -19.62 -0.37 20.82
CA PHE A 381 -20.67 -1.29 20.37
C PHE A 381 -21.51 -0.71 19.21
N ALA A 382 -21.89 0.57 19.27
CA ALA A 382 -22.63 1.21 18.18
C ALA A 382 -21.82 1.20 16.88
N LEU A 383 -20.53 1.56 16.95
CA LEU A 383 -19.62 1.51 15.82
C LEU A 383 -19.45 0.09 15.28
N LEU A 384 -19.35 -0.91 16.14
CA LEU A 384 -19.25 -2.33 15.76
C LEU A 384 -20.47 -2.76 14.95
N VAL A 385 -21.66 -2.47 15.46
CA VAL A 385 -22.94 -2.83 14.82
C VAL A 385 -23.08 -2.13 13.48
N VAL A 386 -22.83 -0.82 13.42
CA VAL A 386 -22.87 -0.05 12.17
C VAL A 386 -21.92 -0.66 11.15
N SER A 387 -20.69 -0.96 11.56
CA SER A 387 -19.67 -1.52 10.67
C SER A 387 -20.04 -2.89 10.12
N ILE A 388 -20.57 -3.78 10.95
CA ILE A 388 -21.06 -5.09 10.52
C ILE A 388 -22.22 -4.94 9.53
N LEU A 389 -23.15 -4.02 9.80
CA LEU A 389 -24.27 -3.74 8.89
C LEU A 389 -23.78 -3.21 7.54
N LEU A 390 -22.80 -2.30 7.53
CA LEU A 390 -22.21 -1.79 6.29
C LEU A 390 -21.55 -2.92 5.48
N ILE A 391 -20.85 -3.86 6.12
CA ILE A 391 -20.32 -5.05 5.43
C ILE A 391 -21.47 -5.90 4.88
N ALA A 392 -22.47 -6.20 5.71
CA ALA A 392 -23.59 -7.05 5.34
C ALA A 392 -24.39 -6.49 4.15
N VAL A 393 -24.57 -5.18 4.08
CA VAL A 393 -25.25 -4.49 2.97
C VAL A 393 -24.43 -4.56 1.67
N ASN A 394 -23.10 -4.49 1.73
CA ASN A 394 -22.24 -4.56 0.54
C ASN A 394 -21.93 -5.99 0.08
N PHE A 395 -21.88 -6.95 1.01
CA PHE A 395 -21.46 -8.32 0.75
C PHE A 395 -22.20 -9.02 -0.41
N PRO A 396 -23.54 -8.90 -0.56
CA PRO A 396 -24.29 -9.45 -1.69
C PRO A 396 -23.73 -9.05 -3.06
N PHE A 397 -23.29 -7.80 -3.20
CA PHE A 397 -22.77 -7.23 -4.43
C PHE A 397 -21.32 -7.60 -4.66
N ILE A 398 -20.55 -7.86 -3.60
CA ILE A 398 -19.18 -8.37 -3.68
C ILE A 398 -19.18 -9.85 -4.08
N ALA A 399 -20.01 -10.66 -3.44
CA ALA A 399 -20.07 -12.10 -3.66
C ALA A 399 -20.71 -12.47 -5.01
N ARG A 400 -21.74 -11.72 -5.45
CA ARG A 400 -22.42 -11.91 -6.74
C ARG A 400 -22.59 -10.60 -7.46
N VAL A 401 -21.57 -10.22 -8.24
CA VAL A 401 -21.56 -8.96 -8.99
C VAL A 401 -22.63 -8.85 -10.08
N GLN A 402 -23.16 -9.96 -10.58
CA GLN A 402 -24.34 -9.95 -11.46
C GLN A 402 -25.56 -9.30 -10.79
N ARG A 403 -25.67 -9.36 -9.45
CA ARG A 403 -26.71 -8.66 -8.69
C ARG A 403 -26.64 -7.15 -8.85
N ILE A 404 -25.48 -6.57 -9.18
CA ILE A 404 -25.38 -5.14 -9.44
C ILE A 404 -26.20 -4.77 -10.68
N GLY A 405 -26.20 -5.63 -11.71
CA GLY A 405 -27.03 -5.45 -12.89
C GLY A 405 -28.51 -5.77 -12.63
N GLU A 406 -28.77 -6.95 -12.06
CA GLU A 406 -30.14 -7.44 -11.79
C GLU A 406 -30.90 -6.59 -10.76
N GLN A 407 -30.18 -6.05 -9.78
CA GLN A 407 -30.70 -5.31 -8.63
C GLN A 407 -29.95 -3.97 -8.49
N HIS A 408 -29.82 -3.23 -9.58
CA HIS A 408 -29.09 -1.95 -9.63
C HIS A 408 -29.60 -0.93 -8.60
N TRP A 409 -30.90 -0.92 -8.29
CA TRP A 409 -31.43 -0.07 -7.22
C TRP A 409 -30.99 -0.46 -5.82
N LEU A 410 -30.92 -1.76 -5.51
CA LEU A 410 -30.37 -2.20 -4.23
C LEU A 410 -28.87 -1.90 -4.12
N SER A 411 -28.14 -1.98 -5.24
CA SER A 411 -26.73 -1.58 -5.30
C SER A 411 -26.53 -0.08 -5.08
N LEU A 412 -27.37 0.77 -5.69
CA LEU A 412 -27.36 2.22 -5.44
C LEU A 412 -27.62 2.51 -3.96
N VAL A 413 -28.67 1.91 -3.39
CA VAL A 413 -29.03 2.12 -1.98
C VAL A 413 -27.90 1.67 -1.06
N ALA A 414 -27.32 0.49 -1.30
CA ALA A 414 -26.19 -0.01 -0.53
C ALA A 414 -24.97 0.93 -0.58
N ALA A 415 -24.58 1.36 -1.78
CA ALA A 415 -23.48 2.28 -1.98
C ALA A 415 -23.75 3.64 -1.33
N VAL A 416 -24.96 4.20 -1.47
CA VAL A 416 -25.34 5.49 -0.88
C VAL A 416 -25.40 5.41 0.64
N ILE A 417 -25.90 4.32 1.23
CA ILE A 417 -25.91 4.15 2.69
C ILE A 417 -24.47 4.10 3.20
N SER A 418 -23.61 3.26 2.62
CA SER A 418 -22.24 3.10 3.11
C SER A 418 -21.36 4.31 2.82
N LEU A 419 -21.27 4.72 1.56
CA LEU A 419 -20.48 5.87 1.15
C LEU A 419 -21.05 7.15 1.77
N GLY A 420 -22.36 7.25 1.92
CA GLY A 420 -23.03 8.38 2.56
C GLY A 420 -22.71 8.46 4.04
N THR A 421 -22.67 7.33 4.74
CA THR A 421 -22.24 7.28 6.15
C THR A 421 -20.81 7.82 6.29
N TYR A 422 -19.87 7.34 5.47
CA TYR A 422 -18.48 7.81 5.51
C TYR A 422 -18.32 9.27 5.07
N SER A 423 -19.02 9.68 4.02
CA SER A 423 -18.97 11.06 3.51
C SER A 423 -19.61 12.04 4.48
N THR A 424 -20.67 11.63 5.18
CA THR A 424 -21.32 12.40 6.24
C THR A 424 -20.37 12.60 7.41
N MET A 425 -19.67 11.56 7.85
CA MET A 425 -18.63 11.68 8.88
C MET A 425 -17.56 12.70 8.48
N LEU A 426 -17.18 12.75 7.21
CA LEU A 426 -16.21 13.70 6.68
C LEU A 426 -16.77 15.14 6.61
N PHE A 427 -18.01 15.32 6.12
CA PHE A 427 -18.60 16.65 6.01
C PHE A 427 -19.05 17.25 7.34
N ALA A 428 -19.33 16.42 8.35
CA ALA A 428 -19.68 16.86 9.70
C ALA A 428 -18.53 17.61 10.41
N LEU A 429 -17.32 17.59 9.83
CA LEU A 429 -16.17 18.35 10.29
C LEU A 429 -16.21 19.83 9.86
N TYR A 430 -16.94 20.13 8.78
CA TYR A 430 -16.97 21.46 8.15
C TYR A 430 -18.35 22.10 8.18
N PHE A 431 -19.38 21.29 8.39
CA PHE A 431 -20.78 21.69 8.34
C PHE A 431 -21.56 21.14 9.54
N ASP A 432 -22.72 21.73 9.79
CA ASP A 432 -23.68 21.18 10.74
C ASP A 432 -24.11 19.76 10.35
N VAL A 433 -24.55 18.97 11.32
CA VAL A 433 -24.90 17.55 11.10
C VAL A 433 -25.93 17.39 9.99
N GLY A 434 -26.93 18.27 9.92
CA GLY A 434 -27.94 18.25 8.86
C GLY A 434 -27.33 18.52 7.49
N GLY A 435 -26.55 19.60 7.37
CA GLY A 435 -25.82 19.94 6.16
C GLY A 435 -24.79 18.89 5.72
N ALA A 436 -24.19 18.18 6.67
CA ALA A 436 -23.23 17.11 6.39
C ALA A 436 -23.90 15.86 5.83
N VAL A 437 -25.05 15.45 6.39
CA VAL A 437 -25.83 14.30 5.91
C VAL A 437 -26.29 14.53 4.47
N VAL A 438 -26.86 15.71 4.19
CA VAL A 438 -27.37 16.03 2.86
C VAL A 438 -26.25 15.99 1.81
N ARG A 439 -25.09 16.60 2.11
CA ARG A 439 -23.94 16.60 1.21
C ARG A 439 -23.34 15.20 1.06
N GLY A 440 -23.25 14.43 2.14
CA GLY A 440 -22.72 13.07 2.13
C GLY A 440 -23.54 12.14 1.23
N VAL A 441 -24.86 12.19 1.34
CA VAL A 441 -25.79 11.41 0.50
C VAL A 441 -25.69 11.86 -0.97
N LEU A 442 -25.69 13.17 -1.22
CA LEU A 442 -25.57 13.72 -2.59
C LEU A 442 -24.28 13.27 -3.27
N VAL A 443 -23.13 13.46 -2.62
CA VAL A 443 -21.82 13.06 -3.14
C VAL A 443 -21.79 11.57 -3.43
N SER A 444 -22.39 10.76 -2.55
CA SER A 444 -22.42 9.32 -2.74
C SER A 444 -23.23 8.88 -3.95
N ALA A 445 -24.39 9.51 -4.16
CA ALA A 445 -25.21 9.28 -5.34
C ALA A 445 -24.49 9.71 -6.62
N VAL A 446 -23.80 10.86 -6.59
CA VAL A 446 -23.00 11.36 -7.70
C VAL A 446 -21.86 10.39 -8.04
N ILE A 447 -21.12 9.90 -7.05
CA ILE A 447 -20.02 8.94 -7.27
C ILE A 447 -20.55 7.65 -7.91
N TRP A 448 -21.67 7.11 -7.41
CA TRP A 448 -22.28 5.91 -8.01
C TRP A 448 -22.70 6.16 -9.47
N PHE A 449 -23.26 7.34 -9.75
CA PHE A 449 -23.67 7.72 -11.09
C PHE A 449 -22.47 7.86 -12.04
N VAL A 450 -21.42 8.58 -11.63
CA VAL A 450 -20.18 8.81 -12.41
C VAL A 450 -19.48 7.51 -12.76
N LEU A 451 -19.52 6.52 -11.86
CA LEU A 451 -18.95 5.18 -12.09
C LEU A 451 -19.80 4.28 -13.00
N GLY A 452 -20.76 4.86 -13.70
CA GLY A 452 -21.53 4.19 -14.74
C GLY A 452 -22.83 3.57 -14.26
N GLY A 453 -23.28 3.87 -13.04
CA GLY A 453 -24.56 3.40 -12.53
C GLY A 453 -25.76 3.78 -13.41
N TRP A 454 -25.70 4.93 -14.08
CA TRP A 454 -26.71 5.34 -15.07
C TRP A 454 -26.90 4.34 -16.21
N ARG A 455 -25.83 3.64 -16.61
CA ARG A 455 -25.88 2.63 -17.69
C ARG A 455 -26.61 1.35 -17.28
N LEU A 456 -26.80 1.13 -15.99
CA LEU A 456 -27.60 0.03 -15.46
C LEU A 456 -29.10 0.36 -15.43
N VAL A 457 -29.43 1.65 -15.41
CA VAL A 457 -30.80 2.18 -15.32
C VAL A 457 -31.42 2.35 -16.70
N VAL A 458 -30.61 2.70 -17.72
CA VAL A 458 -31.10 2.80 -19.10
C VAL A 458 -31.46 1.40 -19.59
N PRO A 459 -32.73 1.12 -19.95
CA PRO A 459 -33.11 -0.16 -20.50
C PRO A 459 -32.50 -0.28 -21.90
N GLU A 460 -31.32 -0.88 -22.00
CA GLU A 460 -30.87 -1.37 -23.29
C GLU A 460 -31.84 -2.44 -23.77
N ARG A 461 -32.27 -2.29 -25.03
CA ARG A 461 -33.19 -3.19 -25.71
C ARG A 461 -32.73 -4.64 -25.51
N ARG A 462 -33.37 -5.34 -24.57
CA ARG A 462 -33.63 -6.77 -24.69
C ARG A 462 -34.51 -6.96 -25.94
N LYS A 463 -33.93 -6.85 -27.13
CA LYS A 463 -34.55 -7.33 -28.36
C LYS A 463 -33.73 -8.52 -28.85
N THR A 464 -34.43 -9.67 -28.78
CA THR A 464 -34.30 -10.86 -29.62
C THR A 464 -33.06 -11.74 -29.45
N ALA A 465 -33.11 -12.62 -28.45
CA ALA A 465 -32.56 -13.99 -28.52
C ALA A 465 -33.58 -15.01 -27.96
N ALA A 466 -34.86 -14.74 -28.21
CA ALA A 466 -35.98 -15.64 -27.99
C ALA A 466 -36.91 -15.52 -29.20
N ALA A 467 -36.42 -16.02 -30.34
CA ALA A 467 -37.19 -16.40 -31.52
C ALA A 467 -36.35 -17.46 -32.24
#